data_AF-A0A966JZQ0-F1
#
_entry.id   AF-A0A966JZQ0-F1
#
_cell.length_a   1.000
_cell.length_b   1.000
_cell.length_c   1.000
_cell.angle_alpha   90.00
_cell.angle_beta   90.00
_cell.angle_gamma   90.00
#
_symmetry.space_group_name_H-M   'P 1'
#
loop_
_entity.id
_entity.type
_entity.pdbx_description
1 polymer ?
#
loop_
_entity_poly.entity_id
_entity_poly.type
_entity_poly.pdbx_seq_one_letter_code
_entity_poly.pdbx_strand_id
1 'polypeptide(L)'
;MSDKSSNYPVNLLETSFPMRGDLPKREPKWVEEWQRNKVYEAIRKAHVREAGTEPGEKRETSGQPSSLSLSLSLSPPNPPPGGECVSDEATEPEPDPGTGPSVAEVVAFWNAHPRLPEAPPRMPKRDQIVNTWAMHNPQWARHWRAVIDWLAESDFHCGGGPNRWRADLNWLVAKAENFEGALAKALAGAPRPVKFV
;
A
#
# COMPACT_ATOMS: atom_id res chain seq x y z
N MET A 1 6.76 -20.95 44.97
CA MET A 1 5.94 -21.04 43.75
C MET A 1 6.82 -21.67 42.69
N SER A 2 6.36 -22.71 41.99
CA SER A 2 7.22 -23.50 41.10
C SER A 2 7.70 -22.68 39.89
N ASP A 3 9.02 -22.45 39.81
CA ASP A 3 9.68 -22.03 38.58
C ASP A 3 9.78 -23.21 37.62
N LYS A 4 8.79 -23.36 36.75
CA LYS A 4 8.84 -24.30 35.62
C LYS A 4 9.49 -23.59 34.44
N SER A 5 10.72 -23.98 34.11
CA SER A 5 11.44 -23.51 32.93
C SER A 5 10.78 -24.04 31.65
N SER A 6 10.06 -23.18 30.92
CA SER A 6 9.55 -23.50 29.58
C SER A 6 10.71 -23.62 28.58
N ASN A 7 10.77 -24.71 27.81
CA ASN A 7 11.84 -25.03 26.85
C ASN A 7 11.88 -24.11 25.61
N TYR A 8 11.08 -23.05 25.56
CA TYR A 8 10.97 -22.13 24.43
C TYR A 8 11.00 -20.67 24.90
N PRO A 9 11.74 -19.78 24.21
CA PRO A 9 11.75 -18.36 24.52
C PRO A 9 10.38 -17.75 24.15
N VAL A 10 9.67 -17.23 25.14
CA VAL A 10 8.39 -16.53 24.94
C VAL A 10 8.68 -15.05 24.73
N ASN A 11 8.39 -14.55 23.52
CA ASN A 11 8.50 -13.13 23.19
C ASN A 11 7.29 -12.37 23.72
N LEU A 12 7.29 -12.03 25.01
CA LEU A 12 6.26 -11.18 25.60
C LEU A 12 6.48 -9.72 25.22
N LEU A 13 5.41 -9.05 24.81
CA LEU A 13 5.43 -7.61 24.55
C LEU A 13 5.30 -6.87 25.88
N GLU A 14 6.35 -6.15 26.28
CA GLU A 14 6.30 -5.21 27.39
C GLU A 14 5.84 -3.85 26.87
N THR A 15 4.70 -3.36 27.37
CA THR A 15 4.16 -2.05 27.01
C THR A 15 3.96 -1.19 28.27
N SER A 16 4.40 0.06 28.21
CA SER A 16 4.14 1.07 29.25
C SER A 16 2.71 1.62 29.16
N PHE A 17 1.96 1.25 28.11
CA PHE A 17 0.59 1.69 27.94
C PHE A 17 -0.31 1.02 29.00
N PRO A 18 -0.98 1.81 29.88
CA PRO A 18 -1.80 1.23 30.93
C PRO A 18 -3.04 0.59 30.32
N MET A 19 -3.42 -0.59 30.82
CA MET A 19 -4.66 -1.24 30.37
C MET A 19 -5.92 -0.45 30.74
N ARG A 20 -5.84 0.43 31.76
CA ARG A 20 -6.93 1.32 32.17
C ARG A 20 -6.67 2.74 31.65
N GLY A 21 -7.67 3.33 31.01
CA GLY A 21 -7.50 4.58 30.27
C GLY A 21 -7.42 5.87 31.10
N ASP A 22 -7.81 5.86 32.38
CA ASP A 22 -7.87 7.04 33.27
C ASP A 22 -8.37 8.33 32.58
N LEU A 23 -9.40 8.17 31.73
CA LEU A 23 -9.90 9.21 30.82
C LEU A 23 -10.20 10.54 31.52
N PRO A 24 -10.89 10.59 32.68
CA PRO A 24 -11.24 11.86 33.32
C PRO A 24 -10.02 12.72 33.70
N LYS A 25 -8.84 12.11 33.86
CA LYS A 25 -7.60 12.80 34.21
C LYS A 25 -6.80 13.21 32.96
N ARG A 26 -6.89 12.45 31.86
CA ARG A 26 -6.07 12.66 30.66
C ARG A 26 -6.73 13.59 29.64
N GLU A 27 -8.04 13.47 29.45
CA GLU A 27 -8.77 14.23 28.44
C GLU A 27 -8.66 15.75 28.60
N PRO A 28 -8.78 16.34 29.81
CA PRO A 28 -8.68 17.80 29.95
C PRO A 28 -7.34 18.35 29.48
N LYS A 29 -6.25 17.63 29.75
CA LYS A 29 -4.89 18.02 29.34
C LYS A 29 -4.72 17.98 27.82
N TRP A 30 -5.24 16.95 27.16
CA TRP A 30 -5.16 16.85 25.69
C TRP A 30 -5.98 17.94 25.00
N VAL A 31 -7.17 18.24 25.51
CA VAL A 31 -8.02 19.31 24.96
C VAL A 31 -7.30 20.66 25.07
N GLU A 32 -6.70 20.98 26.22
CA GLU A 32 -5.92 22.21 26.40
C GLU A 32 -4.74 22.29 25.42
N GLU A 33 -3.98 21.19 25.27
CA GLU A 33 -2.85 21.12 24.34
C GLU A 33 -3.27 21.30 22.87
N TRP A 34 -4.37 20.65 22.45
CA TRP A 34 -4.89 20.80 21.08
C TRP A 34 -5.40 22.20 20.79
N GLN A 35 -6.04 22.85 21.76
CA GLN A 35 -6.46 24.25 21.65
C GLN A 35 -5.26 25.18 21.52
N ARG A 36 -4.22 24.99 22.36
CA ARG A 36 -2.98 25.75 22.29
C ARG A 36 -2.28 25.61 20.94
N ASN A 37 -2.25 24.39 20.40
CA ASN A 37 -1.61 24.07 19.13
C ASN A 37 -2.50 24.34 17.90
N LYS A 38 -3.74 24.80 18.10
CA LYS A 38 -4.72 25.10 17.04
C LYS A 38 -4.88 23.98 16.01
N VAL A 39 -4.88 22.73 16.49
CA VAL A 39 -4.86 21.52 15.64
C VAL A 39 -6.02 21.50 14.64
N TYR A 40 -7.22 21.89 15.09
CA TYR A 40 -8.41 21.95 14.22
C TYR A 40 -8.27 22.95 13.07
N GLU A 41 -7.73 24.15 13.34
CA GLU A 41 -7.51 25.17 12.31
C GLU A 41 -6.51 24.69 11.25
N ALA A 42 -5.44 24.00 11.69
CA ALA A 42 -4.44 23.43 10.80
C ALA A 42 -5.06 22.38 9.84
N ILE A 43 -5.89 21.49 10.38
CA ILE A 43 -6.62 20.48 9.59
C ILE A 43 -7.55 21.16 8.56
N ARG A 44 -8.35 22.15 9.00
CA ARG A 44 -9.26 22.88 8.10
C ARG A 44 -8.51 23.62 6.99
N LYS A 45 -7.36 24.25 7.30
CA LYS A 45 -6.52 24.92 6.31
C LYS A 45 -5.92 23.96 5.30
N ALA A 46 -5.52 22.76 5.72
CA ALA A 46 -5.02 21.71 4.82
C ALA A 46 -6.11 21.26 3.83
N HIS A 47 -7.31 20.96 4.32
CA HIS A 47 -8.43 20.55 3.46
C HIS A 47 -8.86 21.63 2.46
N VAL A 48 -8.80 22.92 2.82
CA VAL A 48 -9.10 24.00 1.87
C VAL A 48 -8.07 24.08 0.74
N ARG A 49 -6.79 23.79 1.03
CA ARG A 49 -5.71 23.85 0.02
C ARG A 49 -5.81 22.73 -1.02
N GLU A 50 -6.39 21.59 -0.66
CA GLU A 50 -6.63 20.47 -1.58
C GLU A 50 -7.82 20.72 -2.52
N ALA A 51 -8.73 21.63 -2.14
CA ALA A 51 -9.99 21.88 -2.86
C ALA A 51 -9.95 23.02 -3.90
N GLY A 52 -8.79 23.65 -4.15
CA GLY A 52 -8.74 24.75 -5.12
C GLY A 52 -7.34 25.20 -5.51
N THR A 53 -6.92 24.87 -6.72
CA THR A 53 -5.95 25.66 -7.48
C THR A 53 -6.43 25.76 -8.93
N GLU A 54 -7.25 26.77 -9.18
CA GLU A 54 -7.39 27.43 -10.49
C GLU A 54 -7.36 28.93 -10.20
N PRO A 55 -6.35 29.70 -10.65
CA PRO A 55 -6.30 31.14 -10.43
C PRO A 55 -7.08 31.82 -11.57
N GLY A 56 -8.35 32.13 -11.32
CA GLY A 56 -9.20 32.76 -12.34
C GLY A 56 -10.35 33.58 -11.78
N GLU A 57 -10.17 34.90 -11.82
CA GLU A 57 -11.21 35.91 -11.99
C GLU A 57 -11.99 36.40 -10.75
N LYS A 58 -11.80 37.70 -10.48
CA LYS A 58 -12.57 38.50 -9.52
C LYS A 58 -14.01 38.62 -10.01
N ARG A 59 -14.97 38.03 -9.30
CA ARG A 59 -16.37 38.45 -9.40
C ARG A 59 -16.90 38.76 -8.01
N GLU A 60 -17.05 40.06 -7.77
CA GLU A 60 -17.87 40.61 -6.70
C GLU A 60 -19.32 40.22 -6.96
N THR A 61 -19.90 39.36 -6.12
CA THR A 61 -21.35 39.33 -5.91
C THR A 61 -21.64 38.98 -4.45
N SER A 62 -22.20 39.97 -3.75
CA SER A 62 -23.02 39.91 -2.53
C SER A 62 -23.18 38.54 -1.85
N GLY A 63 -22.64 38.44 -0.62
CA GLY A 63 -22.56 37.21 0.15
C GLY A 63 -23.88 36.69 0.72
N GLN A 64 -24.13 35.42 0.47
CA GLN A 64 -24.76 34.52 1.43
C GLN A 64 -23.75 33.41 1.75
N PRO A 65 -23.38 33.16 3.02
CA PRO A 65 -22.58 31.98 3.33
C PRO A 65 -23.49 30.75 3.26
N SER A 66 -23.42 30.00 2.17
CA SER A 66 -24.02 28.68 2.04
C SER A 66 -23.44 27.78 3.13
N SER A 67 -24.25 27.58 4.17
CA SER A 67 -24.05 26.58 5.22
C SER A 67 -23.98 25.20 4.55
N LEU A 68 -22.77 24.66 4.41
CA LEU A 68 -22.59 23.29 3.94
C LEU A 68 -22.96 22.34 5.07
N SER A 69 -24.20 21.85 4.99
CA SER A 69 -24.72 20.72 5.76
C SER A 69 -23.86 19.48 5.47
N LEU A 70 -23.08 19.04 6.45
CA LEU A 70 -22.49 17.70 6.46
C LEU A 70 -23.61 16.70 6.78
N SER A 71 -24.23 16.14 5.75
CA SER A 71 -25.14 15.01 5.87
C SER A 71 -24.34 13.75 6.22
N LEU A 72 -24.16 13.51 7.52
CA LEU A 72 -23.70 12.23 8.05
C LEU A 72 -24.82 11.20 7.89
N SER A 73 -24.92 10.57 6.72
CA SER A 73 -25.88 9.48 6.47
C SER A 73 -25.39 8.20 7.17
N LEU A 74 -25.81 8.02 8.42
CA LEU A 74 -25.65 6.77 9.15
C LEU A 74 -26.83 5.85 8.78
N SER A 75 -26.69 5.10 7.69
CA SER A 75 -27.72 4.15 7.26
C SER A 75 -27.60 2.85 8.07
N PRO A 76 -28.64 2.40 8.80
CA PRO A 76 -28.62 1.12 9.51
C PRO A 76 -28.71 -0.06 8.51
N PRO A 77 -28.13 -1.24 8.84
CA PRO A 77 -28.21 -2.41 7.98
C PRO A 77 -29.62 -3.03 8.04
N ASN A 78 -30.27 -3.17 6.89
CA ASN A 78 -31.51 -3.94 6.77
C ASN A 78 -31.17 -5.42 6.47
N PRO A 79 -31.93 -6.39 7.01
CA PRO A 79 -31.69 -7.82 6.82
C PRO A 79 -32.23 -8.32 5.48
N PRO A 80 -31.75 -9.49 4.98
CA PRO A 80 -32.10 -9.98 3.66
C PRO A 80 -33.45 -10.73 3.66
N PRO A 81 -34.30 -10.52 2.64
CA PRO A 81 -35.19 -11.56 2.14
C PRO A 81 -34.53 -12.26 0.94
N GLY A 82 -34.50 -13.59 0.98
CA GLY A 82 -33.91 -14.43 -0.05
C GLY A 82 -34.70 -14.47 -1.35
N GLY A 83 -34.01 -14.97 -2.39
CA GLY A 83 -34.59 -15.47 -3.63
C GLY A 83 -34.53 -14.49 -4.79
N GLU A 84 -33.47 -14.56 -5.59
CA GLU A 84 -33.49 -15.12 -6.96
C GLU A 84 -32.15 -14.81 -7.65
N CYS A 85 -31.49 -15.87 -8.11
CA CYS A 85 -30.23 -15.79 -8.84
C CYS A 85 -30.52 -15.44 -10.30
N VAL A 86 -30.26 -14.20 -10.70
CA VAL A 86 -30.14 -13.83 -12.11
C VAL A 86 -28.66 -13.67 -12.39
N SER A 87 -28.14 -14.58 -13.21
CA SER A 87 -26.78 -14.52 -13.74
C SER A 87 -26.70 -13.38 -14.75
N ASP A 88 -26.22 -12.22 -14.31
CA ASP A 88 -25.70 -11.21 -15.22
C ASP A 88 -24.17 -11.35 -15.25
N GLU A 89 -23.69 -11.69 -16.44
CA GLU A 89 -22.29 -11.72 -16.88
C GLU A 89 -21.64 -10.40 -16.49
N ALA A 90 -20.79 -10.44 -15.45
CA ALA A 90 -20.01 -9.32 -14.99
C ALA A 90 -19.02 -8.91 -16.09
N THR A 91 -19.38 -7.92 -16.89
CA THR A 91 -18.39 -7.11 -17.61
C THR A 91 -17.59 -6.38 -16.55
N GLU A 92 -16.41 -6.93 -16.25
CA GLU A 92 -15.44 -6.34 -15.33
C GLU A 92 -15.21 -4.86 -15.69
N PRO A 93 -15.32 -3.92 -14.73
CA PRO A 93 -15.07 -2.51 -15.00
C PRO A 93 -13.61 -2.36 -15.42
N GLU A 94 -13.37 -1.75 -16.58
CA GLU A 94 -12.04 -1.37 -17.05
C GLU A 94 -11.28 -0.65 -15.92
N PRO A 95 -10.06 -1.10 -15.57
CA PRO A 95 -9.33 -0.54 -14.45
C PRO A 95 -9.00 0.94 -14.71
N ASP A 96 -9.37 1.80 -13.76
CA ASP A 96 -9.04 3.24 -13.77
C ASP A 96 -7.52 3.42 -14.04
N PRO A 97 -7.10 4.20 -15.06
CA PRO A 97 -5.70 4.32 -15.49
C PRO A 97 -4.72 4.84 -14.41
N GLY A 98 -5.21 5.23 -13.24
CA GLY A 98 -4.41 5.60 -12.07
C GLY A 98 -4.22 4.51 -11.01
N THR A 99 -4.92 3.37 -11.11
CA THR A 99 -4.86 2.30 -10.10
C THR A 99 -3.73 1.33 -10.44
N GLY A 100 -2.71 1.23 -9.57
CA GLY A 100 -1.62 0.26 -9.73
C GLY A 100 -2.12 -1.20 -9.81
N PRO A 101 -1.28 -2.15 -10.23
CA PRO A 101 -1.71 -3.53 -10.46
C PRO A 101 -2.23 -4.19 -9.19
N SER A 102 -3.18 -5.11 -9.28
CA SER A 102 -3.56 -5.89 -8.09
C SER A 102 -2.43 -6.85 -7.68
N VAL A 103 -2.35 -7.23 -6.40
CA VAL A 103 -1.37 -8.24 -5.95
C VAL A 103 -1.50 -9.54 -6.75
N ALA A 104 -2.74 -9.97 -7.03
CA ALA A 104 -3.02 -11.16 -7.80
C ALA A 104 -2.51 -11.06 -9.23
N GLU A 105 -2.66 -9.89 -9.87
CA GLU A 105 -2.15 -9.60 -11.20
C GLU A 105 -0.62 -9.66 -11.25
N VAL A 106 0.05 -9.07 -10.26
CA VAL A 106 1.53 -9.12 -10.17
C VAL A 106 2.01 -10.56 -10.04
N VAL A 107 1.35 -11.37 -9.21
CA VAL A 107 1.71 -12.78 -9.01
C VAL A 107 1.44 -13.61 -10.27
N ALA A 108 0.29 -13.41 -10.92
CA ALA A 108 -0.06 -14.10 -12.16
C ALA A 108 0.95 -13.78 -13.27
N PHE A 109 1.31 -12.50 -13.42
CA PHE A 109 2.31 -12.07 -14.39
C PHE A 109 3.69 -12.63 -14.07
N TRP A 110 4.13 -12.58 -12.81
CA TRP A 110 5.39 -13.18 -12.38
C TRP A 110 5.46 -14.68 -12.73
N ASN A 111 4.40 -15.43 -12.44
CA ASN A 111 4.32 -16.88 -12.71
C ASN A 111 4.17 -17.22 -14.19
N ALA A 112 3.84 -16.25 -15.06
CA ALA A 112 3.86 -16.45 -16.51
C ALA A 112 5.30 -16.62 -17.06
N HIS A 113 6.32 -16.23 -16.30
CA HIS A 113 7.73 -16.39 -16.69
C HIS A 113 8.33 -17.71 -16.18
N PRO A 114 8.61 -18.70 -17.03
CA PRO A 114 9.07 -20.03 -16.60
C PRO A 114 10.50 -20.05 -16.05
N ARG A 115 11.28 -18.98 -16.26
CA ARG A 115 12.68 -18.88 -15.79
C ARG A 115 12.77 -18.41 -14.34
N LEU A 116 11.75 -17.71 -13.86
CA LEU A 116 11.67 -17.19 -12.50
C LEU A 116 11.13 -18.27 -11.54
N PRO A 117 11.49 -18.23 -10.24
CA PRO A 117 10.89 -19.08 -9.23
C PRO A 117 9.38 -18.85 -9.12
N GLU A 118 8.59 -19.91 -8.92
CA GLU A 118 7.14 -19.78 -8.71
C GLU A 118 6.83 -18.99 -7.42
N ALA A 119 5.96 -17.99 -7.55
CA ALA A 119 5.45 -17.21 -6.42
C ALA A 119 4.10 -17.78 -5.96
N PRO A 120 3.94 -18.14 -4.67
CA PRO A 120 2.67 -18.64 -4.16
C PRO A 120 1.57 -17.57 -4.27
N PRO A 121 0.30 -17.97 -4.49
CA PRO A 121 -0.81 -17.04 -4.73
C PRO A 121 -1.11 -16.16 -3.52
N ARG A 122 -0.98 -16.68 -2.29
CA ARG A 122 -1.15 -15.90 -1.05
C ARG A 122 0.09 -15.95 -0.19
N MET A 123 0.62 -14.77 0.14
CA MET A 123 1.75 -14.65 1.06
C MET A 123 1.59 -13.35 1.86
N PRO A 124 1.03 -13.42 3.09
CA PRO A 124 0.54 -12.22 3.80
C PRO A 124 1.56 -11.09 3.94
N LYS A 125 2.82 -11.44 4.23
CA LYS A 125 3.90 -10.47 4.38
C LYS A 125 4.23 -9.75 3.06
N ARG A 126 4.28 -10.47 1.95
CA ARG A 126 4.50 -9.89 0.61
C ARG A 126 3.32 -9.02 0.21
N ASP A 127 2.11 -9.52 0.41
CA ASP A 127 0.88 -8.84 0.01
C ASP A 127 0.72 -7.52 0.79
N GLN A 128 1.07 -7.52 2.08
CA GLN A 128 1.15 -6.30 2.89
C GLN A 128 2.17 -5.30 2.31
N ILE A 129 3.36 -5.75 1.95
CA ILE A 129 4.43 -4.92 1.39
C ILE A 129 3.99 -4.29 0.05
N VAL A 130 3.40 -5.10 -0.82
CA VAL A 130 2.89 -4.66 -2.12
C VAL A 130 1.80 -3.59 -1.93
N ASN A 131 0.83 -3.84 -1.03
CA ASN A 131 -0.27 -2.91 -0.76
C ASN A 131 0.14 -1.64 0.00
N THR A 132 1.24 -1.66 0.77
CA THR A 132 1.64 -0.52 1.62
C THR A 132 2.61 0.45 0.97
N TRP A 133 3.63 -0.02 0.26
CA TRP A 133 4.59 0.91 -0.36
C TRP A 133 4.61 0.78 -1.88
N ALA A 134 4.51 -0.44 -2.42
CA ALA A 134 4.64 -0.64 -3.87
C ALA A 134 3.49 0.04 -4.61
N MET A 135 2.25 -0.09 -4.13
CA MET A 135 1.08 0.60 -4.72
C MET A 135 1.11 2.12 -4.58
N HIS A 136 1.82 2.66 -3.59
CA HIS A 136 1.98 4.11 -3.43
C HIS A 136 3.19 4.68 -4.17
N ASN A 137 4.00 3.84 -4.82
CA ASN A 137 5.13 4.26 -5.62
C ASN A 137 4.72 4.47 -7.10
N PRO A 138 4.79 5.70 -7.64
CA PRO A 138 4.42 5.98 -9.04
C PRO A 138 5.26 5.20 -10.05
N GLN A 139 6.52 4.90 -9.72
CA GLN A 139 7.42 4.11 -10.59
C GLN A 139 6.99 2.65 -10.65
N TRP A 140 6.52 2.09 -9.51
CA TRP A 140 6.00 0.73 -9.48
C TRP A 140 4.76 0.60 -10.37
N ALA A 141 3.77 1.48 -10.19
CA ALA A 141 2.53 1.46 -10.97
C ALA A 141 2.79 1.47 -12.48
N ARG A 142 3.82 2.21 -12.93
CA ARG A 142 4.16 2.35 -14.35
C ARG A 142 5.06 1.24 -14.91
N HIS A 143 6.01 0.74 -14.12
CA HIS A 143 7.14 -0.03 -14.67
C HIS A 143 7.31 -1.44 -14.11
N TRP A 144 6.42 -1.90 -13.22
CA TRP A 144 6.53 -3.23 -12.62
C TRP A 144 6.64 -4.37 -13.65
N ARG A 145 5.90 -4.31 -14.76
CA ARG A 145 5.98 -5.30 -15.85
C ARG A 145 7.36 -5.34 -16.50
N ALA A 146 7.86 -4.17 -16.92
CA ALA A 146 9.17 -4.05 -17.56
C ALA A 146 10.31 -4.54 -16.66
N VAL A 147 10.20 -4.34 -15.35
CA VAL A 147 11.17 -4.86 -14.37
C VAL A 147 11.12 -6.38 -14.30
N ILE A 148 9.93 -6.98 -14.25
CA ILE A 148 9.78 -8.44 -14.21
C ILE A 148 10.26 -9.08 -15.52
N ASP A 149 9.92 -8.50 -16.68
CA ASP A 149 10.42 -8.93 -17.99
C ASP A 149 11.95 -8.92 -18.02
N TRP A 150 12.58 -7.83 -17.55
CA TRP A 150 14.03 -7.71 -17.48
C TRP A 150 14.67 -8.75 -16.55
N LEU A 151 14.04 -9.03 -15.39
CA LEU A 151 14.50 -10.07 -14.47
C LEU A 151 14.43 -11.46 -15.13
N ALA A 152 13.34 -11.76 -15.84
CA ALA A 152 13.14 -13.03 -16.54
C ALA A 152 14.15 -13.23 -17.68
N GLU A 153 14.59 -12.14 -18.33
CA GLU A 153 15.63 -12.16 -19.37
C GLU A 153 17.06 -12.30 -18.80
N SER A 154 17.23 -12.05 -17.50
CA SER A 154 18.53 -12.01 -16.85
C SER A 154 18.97 -13.38 -16.33
N ASP A 155 20.07 -13.91 -16.87
CA ASP A 155 20.65 -15.17 -16.39
C ASP A 155 20.97 -15.12 -14.89
N PHE A 156 21.52 -14.00 -14.40
CA PHE A 156 21.89 -13.87 -12.99
C PHE A 156 20.69 -14.05 -12.04
N HIS A 157 19.55 -13.43 -12.35
CA HIS A 157 18.34 -13.51 -11.54
C HIS A 157 17.58 -14.83 -11.74
N CYS A 158 17.89 -15.55 -12.82
CA CYS A 158 17.32 -16.86 -13.15
C CYS A 158 18.27 -18.04 -12.84
N GLY A 159 19.25 -17.88 -11.93
CA GLY A 159 20.08 -19.00 -11.47
C GLY A 159 21.37 -19.27 -12.26
N GLY A 160 21.72 -18.41 -13.22
CA GLY A 160 22.97 -18.45 -13.98
C GLY A 160 24.16 -17.79 -13.28
N GLY A 161 23.95 -17.18 -12.10
CA GLY A 161 25.01 -16.61 -11.28
C GLY A 161 25.73 -17.63 -10.38
N PRO A 162 26.77 -17.18 -9.66
CA PRO A 162 27.39 -17.98 -8.61
C PRO A 162 26.34 -18.40 -7.57
N ASN A 163 26.47 -19.62 -7.05
CA ASN A 163 25.52 -20.26 -6.13
C ASN A 163 24.11 -20.55 -6.68
N ARG A 164 23.89 -20.40 -8.01
CA ARG A 164 22.57 -20.57 -8.65
C ARG A 164 21.46 -19.77 -7.97
N TRP A 165 21.82 -18.59 -7.47
CA TRP A 165 20.88 -17.68 -6.83
C TRP A 165 19.78 -17.26 -7.81
N ARG A 166 18.54 -17.19 -7.32
CA ARG A 166 17.38 -16.76 -8.10
C ARG A 166 16.67 -15.63 -7.36
N ALA A 167 16.24 -14.62 -8.10
CA ALA A 167 15.37 -13.57 -7.57
C ALA A 167 13.96 -14.13 -7.40
N ASP A 168 13.40 -14.02 -6.20
CA ASP A 168 11.98 -14.28 -5.96
C ASP A 168 11.21 -12.96 -5.86
N LEU A 169 9.88 -13.04 -6.00
CA LEU A 169 9.02 -11.86 -5.90
C LEU A 169 9.18 -11.18 -4.53
N ASN A 170 9.43 -11.95 -3.47
CA ASN A 170 9.66 -11.40 -2.13
C ASN A 170 10.92 -10.55 -2.07
N TRP A 171 12.03 -10.98 -2.66
CA TRP A 171 13.25 -10.19 -2.77
C TRP A 171 12.99 -8.88 -3.51
N LEU A 172 12.27 -8.94 -4.64
CA LEU A 172 11.98 -7.74 -5.45
C LEU A 172 11.25 -6.68 -4.62
N VAL A 173 10.25 -7.09 -3.83
CA VAL A 173 9.42 -6.17 -3.04
C VAL A 173 9.96 -5.93 -1.63
N ALA A 174 10.96 -6.67 -1.16
CA ALA A 174 11.46 -6.55 0.21
C ALA A 174 12.08 -5.18 0.51
N LYS A 175 12.66 -4.52 -0.51
CA LYS A 175 13.29 -3.20 -0.40
C LYS A 175 13.02 -2.40 -1.66
N ALA A 176 12.69 -1.11 -1.51
CA ALA A 176 12.50 -0.20 -2.63
C ALA A 176 13.73 -0.15 -3.55
N GLU A 177 14.93 -0.18 -2.97
CA GLU A 177 16.22 -0.19 -3.69
C GLU A 177 16.35 -1.36 -4.67
N ASN A 178 15.79 -2.53 -4.36
CA ASN A 178 15.86 -3.70 -5.24
C ASN A 178 15.06 -3.42 -6.52
N PHE A 179 13.85 -2.87 -6.36
CA PHE A 179 13.00 -2.47 -7.47
C PHE A 179 13.61 -1.32 -8.27
N GLU A 180 14.07 -0.26 -7.60
CA GLU A 180 14.65 0.92 -8.26
C GLU A 180 15.93 0.59 -9.02
N GLY A 181 16.78 -0.27 -8.45
CA GLY A 181 17.98 -0.77 -9.13
C GLY A 181 17.65 -1.59 -10.36
N ALA A 182 16.65 -2.48 -10.28
CA ALA A 182 16.18 -3.26 -11.42
C ALA A 182 15.51 -2.37 -12.49
N LEU A 183 14.73 -1.38 -12.07
CA LEU A 183 14.08 -0.39 -12.94
C LEU A 183 15.11 0.41 -13.75
N ALA A 184 16.13 0.94 -13.08
CA ALA A 184 17.19 1.69 -13.74
C ALA A 184 17.88 0.84 -14.83
N LYS A 185 18.05 -0.46 -14.60
CA LYS A 185 18.64 -1.38 -15.58
C LYS A 185 17.67 -1.75 -16.71
N ALA A 186 16.41 -1.97 -16.39
CA ALA A 186 15.36 -2.27 -17.37
C ALA A 186 15.18 -1.10 -18.36
N LEU A 187 15.11 0.13 -17.86
CA LEU A 187 14.98 1.33 -18.71
C LEU A 187 16.25 1.63 -19.53
N ALA A 188 17.43 1.28 -19.02
CA ALA A 188 18.69 1.46 -19.74
C ALA A 188 18.90 0.43 -20.87
N GLY A 189 18.02 -0.57 -21.02
CA GLY A 189 18.19 -1.65 -22.00
C GLY A 189 19.50 -2.42 -21.86
N ALA A 190 20.12 -2.38 -20.67
CA ALA A 190 21.50 -2.78 -20.48
C ALA A 190 21.64 -4.32 -20.53
N PRO A 191 22.43 -4.90 -21.47
CA PRO A 191 22.78 -6.31 -21.39
C PRO A 191 23.68 -6.59 -20.18
N ARG A 192 23.32 -7.69 -19.53
CA ARG A 192 23.77 -8.34 -18.29
C ARG A 192 25.17 -7.98 -17.76
N PRO A 193 25.33 -7.84 -16.43
CA PRO A 193 26.64 -7.95 -15.80
C PRO A 193 27.12 -9.40 -15.89
N VAL A 194 27.93 -9.70 -16.90
CA VAL A 194 28.82 -10.87 -16.88
C VAL A 194 29.89 -10.53 -15.85
N LYS A 195 29.87 -11.17 -14.68
CA LYS A 195 31.01 -11.09 -13.77
C LYS A 195 32.19 -11.75 -14.48
N PHE A 196 33.19 -10.95 -14.85
CA PHE A 196 34.51 -11.46 -15.19
C PHE A 196 35.05 -12.19 -13.96
N VAL A 197 35.53 -13.42 -14.22
CA VAL A 197 36.26 -14.27 -13.28
C VAL A 197 37.48 -13.53 -12.75
#